data_AF-A0A8J5IFG2-F1
#
_entry.id   AF-A0A8J5IFG2-F1
#
_cell.length_a   1.000
_cell.length_b   1.000
_cell.length_c   1.000
_cell.angle_alpha   90.00
_cell.angle_beta   90.00
_cell.angle_gamma   90.00
#
_symmetry.space_group_name_H-M   'P 1'
#
loop_
_entity.id
_entity.type
_entity.pdbx_description
1 polymer ?
#
loop_
_entity_poly.entity_id
_entity_poly.type
_entity_poly.pdbx_seq_one_letter_code
_entity_poly.pdbx_strand_id
1 'polypeptide(L)'
;MDEAASRGHLEMVQWLHSNRTEGCSYRAMHYAAHKGHLDVVKWLHANRSEGCTTDAMDDAAANGHLEVVKWLHDCRTKGCTQRAMDKAAMYGHLDVVKWLHLNRSEGCSAKAIKGAAGNDHLEVVKWLHLNRSERCTSLAMKQLLKGSASLDTAVYLFSEFPECRAFQLRRKTKISRREVVEWLLGRIPSVLEGKILKVEPWNWYICDWLRQNN
;
A
#
# COMPACT_ATOMS: atom_id res chain seq x y z
N MET A 1 -28.93 -0.97 10.01
CA MET A 1 -27.80 -0.86 10.96
C MET A 1 -26.46 -0.75 10.23
N ASP A 2 -26.21 -1.54 9.18
CA ASP A 2 -24.96 -1.53 8.39
C ASP A 2 -24.50 -0.13 7.95
N GLU A 3 -25.40 0.68 7.38
CA GLU A 3 -25.06 2.04 6.93
C GLU A 3 -24.71 2.98 8.09
N ALA A 4 -25.42 2.87 9.22
CA ALA A 4 -25.12 3.64 10.42
C ALA A 4 -23.75 3.27 11.00
N ALA A 5 -23.40 1.98 10.97
CA ALA A 5 -22.10 1.49 11.40
C ALA A 5 -20.97 1.97 10.46
N SER A 6 -21.21 1.93 9.14
CA SER A 6 -20.29 2.45 8.11
C SER A 6 -19.96 3.94 8.29
N ARG A 7 -20.91 4.72 8.81
CA ARG A 7 -20.74 6.17 9.08
C ARG A 7 -20.26 6.51 10.49
N GLY A 8 -20.05 5.50 11.35
CA GLY A 8 -19.59 5.72 12.72
C GLY A 8 -20.67 6.28 13.66
N HIS A 9 -21.96 6.15 13.32
CA HIS A 9 -23.06 6.70 14.12
C HIS A 9 -23.45 5.71 15.22
N LEU A 10 -22.63 5.61 16.27
CA LEU A 10 -22.83 4.65 17.36
C LEU A 10 -24.21 4.76 18.03
N GLU A 11 -24.68 5.97 18.32
CA GLU A 11 -26.00 6.20 18.93
C GLU A 11 -27.14 5.67 18.05
N MET A 12 -27.04 5.86 16.73
CA MET A 12 -28.01 5.33 15.78
C MET A 12 -27.93 3.80 15.71
N VAL A 13 -26.73 3.21 15.79
CA VAL A 13 -26.55 1.76 15.86
C VAL A 13 -27.22 1.18 17.12
N GLN A 14 -27.00 1.81 18.28
CA GLN A 14 -27.63 1.43 19.55
C GLN A 14 -29.15 1.56 19.49
N TRP A 15 -29.65 2.68 18.97
CA TRP A 15 -31.07 2.92 18.81
C TRP A 15 -31.72 1.88 17.90
N LEU A 16 -31.11 1.60 16.74
CA LEU A 16 -31.60 0.59 15.79
C LEU A 16 -31.62 -0.81 16.40
N HIS A 17 -30.65 -1.14 17.27
CA HIS A 17 -30.60 -2.41 17.96
C HIS A 17 -31.72 -2.57 18.99
N SER A 18 -31.99 -1.52 19.78
CA SER A 18 -33.01 -1.58 20.84
C SER A 18 -34.44 -1.43 20.32
N ASN A 19 -34.63 -0.73 19.20
CA ASN A 19 -35.96 -0.36 18.71
C ASN A 19 -36.40 -1.12 17.46
N ARG A 20 -35.53 -1.94 16.87
CA ARG A 20 -35.88 -2.69 15.66
C ARG A 20 -35.32 -4.12 15.64
N THR A 21 -35.90 -4.96 14.80
CA THR A 21 -35.63 -6.41 14.75
C THR A 21 -34.87 -6.86 13.51
N GLU A 22 -34.64 -5.99 12.51
CA GLU A 22 -33.97 -6.38 11.25
C GLU A 22 -32.49 -6.75 11.43
N GLY A 23 -31.86 -6.25 12.50
CA GLY A 23 -30.46 -6.56 12.82
C GLY A 23 -29.43 -5.88 11.89
N CYS A 24 -28.29 -6.54 11.72
CA CYS A 24 -27.22 -6.14 10.81
C CYS A 24 -26.69 -7.35 10.03
N SER A 25 -25.82 -7.11 9.05
CA SER A 25 -24.99 -8.14 8.46
C SER A 25 -23.54 -8.00 8.93
N TYR A 26 -22.66 -8.94 8.55
CA TYR A 26 -21.22 -8.82 8.79
C TYR A 26 -20.61 -7.53 8.20
N ARG A 27 -21.30 -6.89 7.24
CA ARG A 27 -20.88 -5.62 6.63
C ARG A 27 -20.85 -4.47 7.64
N ALA A 28 -21.68 -4.50 8.70
CA ALA A 28 -21.67 -3.45 9.71
C ALA A 28 -20.29 -3.32 10.38
N MET A 29 -19.74 -4.44 10.85
CA MET A 29 -18.41 -4.46 11.49
C MET A 29 -17.30 -4.26 10.47
N HIS A 30 -17.43 -4.84 9.27
CA HIS A 30 -16.45 -4.68 8.20
C HIS A 30 -16.30 -3.20 7.79
N TYR A 31 -17.39 -2.51 7.50
CA TYR A 31 -17.33 -1.10 7.09
C TYR A 31 -16.94 -0.17 8.24
N ALA A 32 -17.38 -0.44 9.47
CA ALA A 32 -16.90 0.30 10.64
C ALA A 32 -15.38 0.15 10.80
N ALA A 33 -14.84 -1.07 10.65
CA ALA A 33 -13.40 -1.32 10.71
C ALA A 33 -12.63 -0.65 9.56
N HIS A 34 -13.13 -0.78 8.32
CA HIS A 34 -12.58 -0.12 7.14
C HIS A 34 -12.50 1.41 7.31
N LYS A 35 -13.47 2.02 8.02
CA LYS A 35 -13.55 3.47 8.23
C LYS A 35 -12.94 3.94 9.56
N GLY A 36 -12.43 3.03 10.38
CA GLY A 36 -11.73 3.37 11.63
C GLY A 36 -12.64 3.63 12.83
N HIS A 37 -13.93 3.28 12.76
CA HIS A 37 -14.91 3.50 13.82
C HIS A 37 -14.80 2.44 14.92
N LEU A 38 -13.73 2.51 15.73
CA LEU A 38 -13.39 1.52 16.74
C LEU A 38 -14.49 1.33 17.82
N ASP A 39 -15.15 2.41 18.20
CA ASP A 39 -16.27 2.42 19.14
C ASP A 39 -17.46 1.60 18.63
N VAL A 40 -17.82 1.76 17.35
CA VAL A 40 -18.84 0.96 16.68
C VAL A 40 -18.39 -0.50 16.56
N VAL A 41 -17.13 -0.77 16.20
CA VAL A 41 -16.58 -2.13 16.11
C VAL A 41 -16.68 -2.86 17.47
N LYS A 42 -16.25 -2.20 18.55
CA LYS A 42 -16.35 -2.73 19.92
C LYS A 42 -17.79 -3.02 20.31
N TRP A 43 -18.68 -2.07 20.03
CA TRP A 43 -20.09 -2.21 20.40
C TRP A 43 -20.77 -3.34 19.61
N LEU A 44 -20.56 -3.42 18.29
CA LEU A 44 -21.08 -4.49 17.46
C LEU A 44 -20.57 -5.86 17.94
N HIS A 45 -19.30 -5.97 18.31
CA HIS A 45 -18.76 -7.23 18.83
C HIS A 45 -19.39 -7.68 20.14
N ALA A 46 -19.68 -6.75 21.06
CA ALA A 46 -20.27 -7.08 22.34
C ALA A 46 -21.77 -7.42 22.26
N ASN A 47 -22.50 -6.86 21.28
CA ASN A 47 -23.96 -6.93 21.23
C ASN A 47 -24.53 -7.72 20.05
N ARG A 48 -23.68 -8.11 19.08
CA ARG A 48 -24.09 -8.77 17.82
C ARG A 48 -23.24 -10.01 17.56
N SER A 49 -23.83 -11.01 16.90
CA SER A 49 -23.21 -12.32 16.64
C SER A 49 -22.73 -12.50 15.19
N GLU A 50 -23.08 -11.57 14.30
CA GLU A 50 -22.76 -11.60 12.87
C GLU A 50 -21.25 -11.57 12.60
N GLY A 51 -20.49 -10.92 13.49
CA GLY A 51 -19.03 -10.87 13.43
C GLY A 51 -18.49 -10.20 12.17
N CYS A 52 -17.30 -10.63 11.75
CA CYS A 52 -16.64 -10.14 10.55
C CYS A 52 -15.80 -11.25 9.88
N THR A 53 -15.35 -10.97 8.66
CA THR A 53 -14.35 -11.75 7.93
C THR A 53 -12.93 -11.19 8.20
N THR A 54 -11.91 -11.83 7.64
CA THR A 54 -10.54 -11.30 7.61
C THR A 54 -10.45 -9.93 6.93
N ASP A 55 -11.41 -9.59 6.06
CA ASP A 55 -11.44 -8.32 5.35
C ASP A 55 -11.54 -7.12 6.29
N ALA A 56 -12.13 -7.28 7.48
CA ALA A 56 -12.20 -6.20 8.46
C ALA A 56 -10.80 -5.75 8.91
N MET A 57 -9.89 -6.68 9.20
CA MET A 57 -8.53 -6.34 9.59
C MET A 57 -7.69 -5.95 8.38
N ASP A 58 -7.85 -6.63 7.24
CA ASP A 58 -7.14 -6.28 6.00
C ASP A 58 -7.44 -4.84 5.54
N ASP A 59 -8.72 -4.43 5.62
CA ASP A 59 -9.13 -3.09 5.20
C ASP A 59 -8.88 -2.03 6.28
N ALA A 60 -8.97 -2.37 7.57
CA ALA A 60 -8.50 -1.47 8.63
C ALA A 60 -7.00 -1.16 8.48
N ALA A 61 -6.19 -2.19 8.17
CA ALA A 61 -4.77 -2.04 7.91
C ALA A 61 -4.49 -1.22 6.64
N ALA A 62 -5.26 -1.45 5.57
CA ALA A 62 -5.16 -0.70 4.32
C ALA A 62 -5.42 0.80 4.47
N ASN A 63 -6.26 1.19 5.43
CA ASN A 63 -6.63 2.59 5.70
C ASN A 63 -5.86 3.18 6.89
N GLY A 64 -4.88 2.47 7.45
CA GLY A 64 -4.02 2.99 8.52
C GLY A 64 -4.67 3.03 9.90
N HIS A 65 -5.76 2.29 10.13
CA HIS A 65 -6.49 2.30 11.39
C HIS A 65 -5.85 1.34 12.42
N LEU A 66 -4.64 1.66 12.88
CA LEU A 66 -3.85 0.81 13.77
C LEU A 66 -4.61 0.36 15.02
N GLU A 67 -5.37 1.25 15.67
CA GLU A 67 -6.10 0.89 16.89
C GLU A 67 -7.24 -0.11 16.62
N VAL A 68 -7.85 -0.07 15.44
CA VAL A 68 -8.81 -1.09 15.01
C VAL A 68 -8.09 -2.41 14.74
N VAL A 69 -6.92 -2.38 14.10
CA VAL A 69 -6.11 -3.58 13.82
C VAL A 69 -5.70 -4.29 15.12
N LYS A 70 -5.16 -3.54 16.09
CA LYS A 70 -4.80 -4.06 17.43
C LYS A 70 -6.01 -4.70 18.10
N TRP A 71 -7.13 -4.00 18.13
CA TRP A 71 -8.33 -4.50 18.77
C TRP A 71 -8.90 -5.75 18.08
N LEU A 72 -8.93 -5.78 16.74
CA LEU A 72 -9.36 -6.95 15.99
C LEU A 72 -8.44 -8.16 16.22
N HIS A 73 -7.16 -7.94 16.46
CA HIS A 73 -6.20 -9.00 16.77
C HIS A 73 -6.46 -9.62 18.13
N ASP A 74 -6.68 -8.80 19.16
CA ASP A 74 -6.90 -9.28 20.52
C ASP A 74 -8.25 -10.01 20.66
N CYS A 75 -9.28 -9.57 19.92
CA CYS A 75 -10.65 -10.03 20.11
C CYS A 75 -11.15 -11.08 19.10
N ARG A 76 -10.39 -11.40 18.02
CA ARG A 76 -10.88 -12.30 16.97
C ARG A 76 -9.85 -13.33 16.53
N THR A 77 -10.28 -14.59 16.48
CA THR A 77 -9.46 -15.74 16.07
C THR A 77 -9.14 -15.80 14.57
N LYS A 78 -9.96 -15.16 13.72
CA LYS A 78 -9.78 -15.19 12.26
C LYS A 78 -8.53 -14.44 11.75
N GLY A 79 -8.03 -13.44 12.49
CA GLY A 79 -6.84 -12.68 12.11
C GLY A 79 -7.00 -11.88 10.80
N CYS A 80 -5.92 -11.82 10.00
CA CYS A 80 -5.85 -11.13 8.72
C CYS A 80 -5.29 -12.05 7.61
N THR A 81 -5.09 -11.50 6.42
CA THR A 81 -4.32 -12.13 5.35
C THR A 81 -3.08 -11.28 5.03
N GLN A 82 -2.25 -11.75 4.09
CA GLN A 82 -1.13 -10.96 3.54
C GLN A 82 -1.57 -9.60 2.97
N ARG A 83 -2.86 -9.44 2.62
CA ARG A 83 -3.40 -8.18 2.10
C ARG A 83 -3.31 -7.06 3.13
N ALA A 84 -3.37 -7.34 4.43
CA ALA A 84 -3.23 -6.34 5.46
C ALA A 84 -1.88 -5.60 5.34
N MET A 85 -0.77 -6.34 5.34
CA MET A 85 0.56 -5.75 5.25
C MET A 85 0.85 -5.23 3.84
N ASP A 86 0.42 -5.93 2.78
CA ASP A 86 0.58 -5.49 1.39
C ASP A 86 -0.07 -4.12 1.14
N LYS A 87 -1.31 -3.93 1.59
CA LYS A 87 -2.04 -2.68 1.41
C LYS A 87 -1.55 -1.59 2.37
N ALA A 88 -1.28 -1.91 3.63
CA ALA A 88 -0.68 -0.95 4.57
C ALA A 88 0.63 -0.38 4.02
N ALA A 89 1.47 -1.23 3.43
CA ALA A 89 2.69 -0.79 2.78
C ALA A 89 2.42 0.04 1.51
N MET A 90 1.47 -0.38 0.68
CA MET A 90 1.08 0.34 -0.54
C MET A 90 0.57 1.76 -0.27
N TYR A 91 -0.10 1.98 0.86
CA TYR A 91 -0.65 3.29 1.25
C TYR A 91 0.20 4.03 2.30
N GLY A 92 1.37 3.50 2.65
CA GLY A 92 2.37 4.22 3.45
C GLY A 92 2.18 4.15 4.97
N HIS A 93 1.33 3.26 5.46
CA HIS A 93 1.04 3.08 6.89
C HIS A 93 2.14 2.27 7.60
N LEU A 94 3.31 2.89 7.80
CA LEU A 94 4.49 2.24 8.36
C LEU A 94 4.27 1.69 9.77
N ASP A 95 3.51 2.39 10.60
CA ASP A 95 3.12 1.98 11.94
C ASP A 95 2.32 0.67 11.94
N VAL A 96 1.35 0.55 11.02
CA VAL A 96 0.59 -0.68 10.79
C VAL A 96 1.49 -1.79 10.27
N VAL A 97 2.38 -1.51 9.32
CA VAL A 97 3.33 -2.51 8.78
C VAL A 97 4.23 -3.08 9.89
N LYS A 98 4.83 -2.22 10.70
CA LYS A 98 5.66 -2.61 11.85
C LYS A 98 4.87 -3.47 12.83
N TRP A 99 3.67 -3.03 13.17
CA TRP A 99 2.84 -3.72 14.14
C TRP A 99 2.43 -5.10 13.63
N LEU A 100 1.97 -5.20 12.37
CA LEU A 100 1.62 -6.49 11.74
C LEU A 100 2.82 -7.43 11.69
N HIS A 101 4.02 -6.94 11.39
CA HIS A 101 5.22 -7.78 11.37
C HIS A 101 5.56 -8.37 12.73
N LEU A 102 5.41 -7.59 13.81
CA LEU A 102 5.76 -8.03 15.16
C LEU A 102 4.71 -8.96 15.77
N ASN A 103 3.45 -8.86 15.36
CA ASN A 103 2.32 -9.54 16.02
C ASN A 103 1.62 -10.60 15.15
N ARG A 104 1.94 -10.68 13.85
CA ARG A 104 1.30 -11.60 12.89
C ARG A 104 2.34 -12.38 12.09
N SER A 105 1.98 -13.62 11.72
CA SER A 105 2.85 -14.54 10.99
C SER A 105 2.55 -14.61 9.49
N GLU A 106 1.44 -14.03 9.04
CA GLU A 106 1.01 -14.04 7.63
C GLU A 106 2.02 -13.37 6.70
N GLY A 107 2.73 -12.36 7.22
CA GLY A 107 3.74 -11.61 6.48
C GLY A 107 3.17 -10.75 5.37
N CYS A 108 4.01 -10.46 4.37
CA CYS A 108 3.66 -9.73 3.16
C CYS A 108 4.11 -10.49 1.92
N SER A 109 3.56 -10.13 0.77
CA SER A 109 4.07 -10.57 -0.52
C SER A 109 4.99 -9.49 -1.13
N ALA A 110 5.57 -9.79 -2.30
CA ALA A 110 6.32 -8.79 -3.08
C ALA A 110 5.46 -7.57 -3.49
N LYS A 111 4.12 -7.62 -3.31
CA LYS A 111 3.24 -6.47 -3.54
C LYS A 111 3.44 -5.36 -2.52
N ALA A 112 3.83 -5.66 -1.27
CA ALA A 112 4.09 -4.65 -0.24
C ALA A 112 5.18 -3.68 -0.68
N ILE A 113 6.38 -4.19 -0.97
CA ILE A 113 7.52 -3.36 -1.38
C ILE A 113 7.28 -2.70 -2.75
N LYS A 114 6.63 -3.40 -3.68
CA LYS A 114 6.28 -2.84 -5.00
C LYS A 114 5.28 -1.69 -4.88
N GLY A 115 4.25 -1.84 -4.04
CA GLY A 115 3.24 -0.83 -3.80
C GLY A 115 3.83 0.38 -3.11
N ALA A 116 4.59 0.16 -2.03
CA ALA A 116 5.30 1.21 -1.29
C ALA A 116 6.23 2.01 -2.22
N ALA A 117 7.03 1.32 -3.05
CA ALA A 117 7.90 1.98 -4.02
C ALA A 117 7.13 2.76 -5.08
N GLY A 118 6.06 2.18 -5.64
CA GLY A 118 5.25 2.82 -6.67
C GLY A 118 4.50 4.08 -6.22
N ASN A 119 4.17 4.17 -4.92
CA ASN A 119 3.49 5.30 -4.29
C ASN A 119 4.41 6.19 -3.44
N ASP A 120 5.73 6.00 -3.55
CA ASP A 120 6.75 6.83 -2.91
C ASP A 120 6.82 6.77 -1.38
N HIS A 121 6.49 5.63 -0.79
CA HIS A 121 6.61 5.41 0.64
C HIS A 121 8.02 4.91 0.99
N LEU A 122 9.03 5.77 0.82
CA LEU A 122 10.44 5.44 1.01
C LEU A 122 10.73 4.78 2.37
N GLU A 123 10.16 5.31 3.46
CA GLU A 123 10.39 4.77 4.80
C GLU A 123 9.82 3.37 4.97
N VAL A 124 8.70 3.06 4.30
CA VAL A 124 8.15 1.70 4.24
C VAL A 124 9.05 0.80 3.41
N VAL A 125 9.58 1.27 2.28
CA VAL A 125 10.51 0.50 1.44
C VAL A 125 11.79 0.16 2.21
N LYS A 126 12.41 1.13 2.87
CA LYS A 126 13.59 0.94 3.73
C LYS A 126 13.30 -0.09 4.82
N TRP A 127 12.18 0.09 5.51
CA TRP A 127 11.83 -0.78 6.62
C TRP A 127 11.56 -2.21 6.16
N LEU A 128 10.78 -2.41 5.09
CA LEU A 128 10.52 -3.73 4.51
C LEU A 128 11.82 -4.38 4.03
N HIS A 129 12.72 -3.63 3.39
CA HIS A 129 14.01 -4.15 2.96
C HIS A 129 14.85 -4.70 4.11
N LEU A 130 14.89 -3.98 5.24
CA LEU A 130 15.72 -4.36 6.39
C LEU A 130 15.12 -5.51 7.22
N ASN A 131 13.80 -5.69 7.21
CA ASN A 131 13.11 -6.59 8.15
C ASN A 131 12.41 -7.78 7.47
N ARG A 132 12.36 -7.84 6.14
CA ARG A 132 11.64 -8.88 5.39
C ARG A 132 12.50 -9.49 4.30
N SER A 133 12.43 -10.81 4.17
CA SER A 133 13.17 -11.58 3.16
C SER A 133 12.44 -11.65 1.81
N GLU A 134 11.17 -11.21 1.74
CA GLU A 134 10.42 -11.14 0.48
C GLU A 134 11.04 -10.07 -0.44
N ARG A 135 11.89 -10.55 -1.34
CA ARG A 135 12.78 -9.69 -2.14
C ARG A 135 12.02 -8.71 -3.03
N CYS A 136 12.59 -7.51 -3.14
CA CYS A 136 12.26 -6.56 -4.19
C CYS A 136 12.51 -7.21 -5.54
N THR A 137 11.49 -7.27 -6.39
CA THR A 137 11.63 -7.74 -7.77
C THR A 137 11.90 -6.56 -8.69
N SER A 138 12.54 -6.81 -9.84
CA SER A 138 12.71 -5.86 -10.95
C SER A 138 11.42 -5.16 -11.43
N LEU A 139 10.26 -5.61 -10.95
CA LEU A 139 8.94 -5.00 -11.12
C LEU A 139 8.72 -3.73 -10.30
N ALA A 140 9.37 -3.55 -9.14
CA ALA A 140 9.32 -2.31 -8.37
C ALA A 140 9.94 -1.15 -9.18
N MET A 141 11.10 -1.43 -9.81
CA MET A 141 11.77 -0.51 -10.72
C MET A 141 10.93 -0.14 -11.96
N LYS A 142 10.20 -1.11 -12.53
CA LYS A 142 9.25 -0.83 -13.64
C LYS A 142 8.09 0.07 -13.20
N GLN A 143 7.66 -0.03 -11.94
CA GLN A 143 6.56 0.77 -11.43
C GLN A 143 7.01 2.20 -11.12
N LEU A 144 8.24 2.39 -10.62
CA LEU A 144 8.87 3.71 -10.43
C LEU A 144 8.87 4.53 -11.74
N LEU A 145 9.28 3.90 -12.85
CA LEU A 145 9.36 4.58 -14.15
C LEU A 145 8.00 4.95 -14.76
N LYS A 146 6.93 4.26 -14.33
CA LYS A 146 5.56 4.51 -14.80
C LYS A 146 4.76 5.44 -13.86
N GLY A 147 5.16 5.53 -12.59
CA GLY A 147 4.40 6.17 -11.50
C GLY A 147 4.92 7.54 -11.07
N SER A 148 4.39 8.03 -9.96
CA SER A 148 4.67 9.34 -9.35
C SER A 148 5.82 9.34 -8.34
N ALA A 149 6.62 8.27 -8.29
CA ALA A 149 7.61 8.06 -7.23
C ALA A 149 8.84 8.98 -7.32
N SER A 150 9.39 9.35 -6.15
CA SER A 150 10.56 10.22 -5.99
C SER A 150 11.84 9.56 -6.52
N LEU A 151 12.76 10.41 -6.96
CA LEU A 151 14.14 10.04 -7.28
C LEU A 151 14.80 9.32 -6.10
N ASP A 152 14.51 9.70 -4.86
CA ASP A 152 15.13 9.13 -3.66
C ASP A 152 14.82 7.63 -3.51
N THR A 153 13.56 7.25 -3.75
CA THR A 153 13.14 5.85 -3.75
C THR A 153 13.82 5.06 -4.87
N ALA A 154 14.02 5.68 -6.04
CA ALA A 154 14.73 5.06 -7.14
C ALA A 154 16.23 4.89 -6.86
N VAL A 155 16.88 5.91 -6.30
CA VAL A 155 18.29 5.88 -5.90
C VAL A 155 18.51 4.77 -4.87
N TYR A 156 17.67 4.72 -3.84
CA TYR A 156 17.75 3.71 -2.79
C TYR A 156 17.55 2.29 -3.34
N LEU A 157 16.53 2.07 -4.17
CA LEU A 157 16.31 0.76 -4.77
C LEU A 157 17.44 0.33 -5.71
N PHE A 158 18.20 1.27 -6.29
CA PHE A 158 19.32 0.91 -7.14
C PHE A 158 20.63 0.69 -6.36
N SER A 159 20.87 1.46 -5.29
CA SER A 159 22.07 1.29 -4.47
C SER A 159 22.04 -0.07 -3.77
N GLU A 160 20.91 -0.40 -3.14
CA GLU A 160 20.78 -1.54 -2.22
C GLU A 160 20.42 -2.87 -2.90
N PHE A 161 19.92 -2.87 -4.14
CA PHE A 161 19.50 -4.11 -4.82
C PHE A 161 20.37 -4.43 -6.03
N PRO A 162 21.36 -5.34 -5.91
CA PRO A 162 22.17 -5.81 -7.04
C PRO A 162 21.33 -6.39 -8.18
N GLU A 163 20.20 -7.03 -7.89
CA GLU A 163 19.27 -7.58 -8.89
C GLU A 163 18.60 -6.48 -9.73
N CYS A 164 18.47 -5.27 -9.19
CA CYS A 164 18.03 -4.09 -9.93
C CYS A 164 19.13 -3.54 -10.86
N ARG A 165 20.41 -3.94 -10.71
CA ARG A 165 21.48 -3.55 -11.63
C ARG A 165 21.44 -4.32 -12.95
N ALA A 166 20.88 -5.53 -12.93
CA ALA A 166 20.56 -6.30 -14.14
C ALA A 166 19.27 -5.82 -14.82
N PHE A 167 18.59 -4.81 -14.27
CA PHE A 167 17.36 -4.27 -14.82
C PHE A 167 17.60 -3.63 -16.18
N GLN A 168 16.97 -4.20 -17.19
CA GLN A 168 16.97 -3.66 -18.55
C GLN A 168 15.61 -3.04 -18.87
N LEU A 169 15.63 -1.82 -19.39
CA LEU A 169 14.45 -1.19 -19.94
C LEU A 169 13.90 -2.01 -21.11
N ARG A 170 12.56 -2.05 -21.23
CA ARG A 170 11.92 -2.57 -22.45
C ARG A 170 12.28 -1.66 -23.62
N ARG A 171 12.34 -2.22 -24.83
CA ARG A 171 12.66 -1.49 -26.07
C ARG A 171 11.85 -0.20 -26.25
N LYS A 172 10.62 -0.14 -25.74
CA LYS A 172 9.81 1.07 -25.64
C LYS A 172 9.39 1.26 -24.17
N THR A 173 9.87 2.32 -23.52
CA THR A 173 9.51 2.63 -22.12
C THR A 173 8.92 4.03 -22.03
N LYS A 174 7.76 4.15 -21.37
CA LYS A 174 7.15 5.45 -21.08
C LYS A 174 7.88 6.10 -19.90
N ILE A 175 8.28 7.35 -20.05
CA ILE A 175 8.95 8.14 -19.01
C ILE A 175 8.06 9.30 -18.61
N SER A 176 8.04 9.56 -17.31
CA SER A 176 7.22 10.60 -16.70
C SER A 176 8.03 11.72 -16.04
N ARG A 177 9.34 11.50 -15.75
CA ARG A 177 10.20 12.44 -15.02
C ARG A 177 11.61 12.48 -15.61
N ARG A 178 12.13 13.70 -15.82
CA ARG A 178 13.48 13.97 -16.36
C ARG A 178 14.56 13.55 -15.38
N GLU A 179 14.40 13.85 -14.10
CA GLU A 179 15.45 13.67 -13.08
C GLU A 179 15.88 12.21 -12.98
N VAL A 180 14.94 11.28 -13.17
CA VAL A 180 15.21 9.84 -13.18
C VAL A 180 16.04 9.45 -14.41
N VAL A 181 15.78 10.06 -15.58
CA VAL A 181 16.54 9.79 -16.81
C VAL A 181 17.94 10.37 -16.70
N GLU A 182 18.09 11.60 -16.21
CA GLU A 182 19.40 12.23 -15.99
C GLU A 182 20.24 11.41 -15.01
N TRP A 183 19.61 10.96 -13.92
CA TRP A 183 20.28 10.10 -12.95
C TRP A 183 20.68 8.74 -13.56
N LEU A 184 19.82 8.12 -14.38
CA LEU A 184 20.15 6.89 -15.10
C LEU A 184 21.30 7.10 -16.10
N LEU A 185 21.29 8.19 -16.87
CA LEU A 185 22.35 8.54 -17.82
C LEU A 185 23.68 8.79 -17.12
N GLY A 186 23.67 9.51 -16.00
CA GLY A 186 24.89 9.85 -15.26
C GLY A 186 25.55 8.67 -14.57
N ARG A 187 24.83 7.57 -14.33
CA ARG A 187 25.31 6.47 -13.48
C ARG A 187 25.29 5.10 -14.15
N ILE A 188 24.37 4.86 -15.08
CA ILE A 188 24.21 3.58 -15.77
C ILE A 188 23.75 3.78 -17.23
N PRO A 189 24.60 4.36 -18.10
CA PRO A 189 24.23 4.64 -19.50
C PRO A 189 23.72 3.40 -20.26
N SER A 190 24.28 2.22 -19.96
CA SER A 190 23.96 0.95 -20.61
C SER A 190 22.50 0.48 -20.46
N VAL A 191 21.76 1.01 -19.47
CA VAL A 191 20.33 0.70 -19.29
C VAL A 191 19.47 1.37 -20.35
N LEU A 192 19.94 2.50 -20.90
CA LEU A 192 19.25 3.32 -21.90
C LEU A 192 19.71 3.02 -23.33
N GLU A 193 20.84 2.33 -23.49
CA GLU A 193 21.42 2.01 -24.79
C GLU A 193 20.48 1.16 -25.66
N GLY A 194 20.22 1.63 -26.88
CA GLY A 194 19.32 0.97 -27.84
C GLY A 194 17.83 0.97 -27.45
N LYS A 195 17.42 1.78 -26.46
CA LYS A 195 16.03 1.87 -26.00
C LYS A 195 15.35 3.12 -26.56
N ILE A 196 14.07 2.98 -26.89
CA ILE A 196 13.21 4.09 -27.32
C ILE A 196 12.43 4.59 -26.12
N LEU A 197 12.74 5.80 -25.69
CA LEU A 197 12.04 6.50 -24.62
C LEU A 197 10.79 7.16 -25.20
N LYS A 198 9.61 6.79 -24.68
CA LYS A 198 8.33 7.42 -25.02
C LYS A 198 7.99 8.46 -23.97
N VAL A 199 7.86 9.70 -24.41
CA VAL A 199 7.42 10.81 -23.57
C VAL A 199 6.03 11.22 -24.02
N GLU A 200 5.17 11.59 -23.06
CA GLU A 200 3.85 12.09 -23.41
C GLU A 200 3.96 13.47 -24.09
N PRO A 201 3.24 13.72 -25.19
CA PRO A 201 3.40 14.96 -25.97
C PRO A 201 3.19 16.24 -25.18
N TRP A 202 2.30 16.21 -24.18
CA TRP A 202 2.02 17.35 -23.28
C TRP A 202 3.12 17.60 -22.25
N ASN A 203 4.08 16.69 -22.08
CA ASN A 203 5.23 16.86 -21.21
C ASN A 203 6.35 17.61 -21.96
N TRP A 204 6.08 18.89 -22.27
CA TRP A 204 6.91 19.72 -23.13
C TRP A 204 8.33 19.91 -22.58
N TYR A 205 8.51 19.97 -21.26
CA TYR A 205 9.83 20.16 -20.63
C TYR A 205 10.76 18.96 -20.83
N ILE A 206 10.24 17.72 -20.79
CA ILE A 206 11.05 16.52 -21.11
C ILE A 206 11.32 16.45 -22.61
N CYS A 207 10.32 16.76 -23.44
CA CYS A 207 10.47 16.75 -24.89
C CYS A 207 11.55 17.75 -25.36
N ASP A 208 11.58 18.95 -24.78
CA ASP A 208 12.58 19.98 -25.08
C ASP A 208 13.97 19.55 -24.62
N TRP A 209 14.09 19.05 -23.38
CA TRP A 209 15.35 18.52 -22.87
C TRP A 209 15.90 17.37 -23.73
N LEU A 210 15.05 16.43 -24.16
CA LEU A 210 15.47 15.34 -25.05
C LEU A 210 15.97 15.85 -26.40
N ARG A 211 15.39 16.93 -26.96
CA ARG A 211 15.87 17.51 -28.23
C ARG A 211 17.25 18.15 -28.10
N GLN A 212 17.58 18.68 -26.91
CA GLN A 212 18.86 19.33 -26.64
C GLN A 212 19.99 18.32 -26.32
N ASN A 213 19.64 17.07 -25.97
CA ASN A 213 20.58 16.05 -25.50
C ASN A 213 20.57 14.76 -26.37
N ASN A 214 19.92 14.79 -27.53
CA ASN A 214 19.97 13.74 -28.57
C ASN A 214 21.04 14.08 -29.61
#